data_AF-A0A2K3KZM0-F1
#
_entry.id   AF-A0A2K3KZM0-F1
#
_cell.length_a   1.000
_cell.length_b   1.000
_cell.length_c   1.000
_cell.angle_alpha   90.00
_cell.angle_beta   90.00
_cell.angle_gamma   90.00
#
_symmetry.space_group_name_H-M   'P 1'
#
loop_
_entity.id
_entity.type
_entity.pdbx_description
1 polymer ?
#
loop_
_entity_poly.entity_id
_entity_poly.type
_entity_poly.pdbx_seq_one_letter_code
_entity_poly.pdbx_strand_id
1 'polypeptide(L)'
;MLQVDRIPAIVELCIQAGVDIPEYPTRRRTFPVYCVAGRIIDFEKRFPKEISLEKDIDEYGLPYQKKRLDEDTNSMEMHCDDIQAVAVRGMKAWKKMCTGASKLMETYAVQTCGYCPEVQVGPKGHRVRNCQAYKHQMRDGQHAWQEATINDFVPPVYVYHVQDQPLVNELKRYYGMLPAVVELFSQTGAPVEKNYAHTMRVDVVVPEMDEEKWVV
;
A
#
# COMPACT_ATOMS: atom_id res chain seq x y z
N MET A 1 1.06 0.12 25.41
CA MET A 1 1.49 0.13 24.01
C MET A 1 1.28 1.55 23.52
N LEU A 2 2.29 2.25 23.00
CA LEU A 2 2.09 3.61 22.49
C LEU A 2 1.20 3.52 21.24
N GLN A 3 -0.05 3.95 21.38
CA GLN A 3 -0.96 4.11 20.24
C GLN A 3 -0.58 5.42 19.58
N VAL A 4 0.10 5.31 18.45
CA VAL A 4 0.49 6.45 17.61
C VAL A 4 -0.41 6.38 16.38
N ASP A 5 -1.02 7.50 16.03
CA ASP A 5 -1.81 7.58 14.82
C ASP A 5 -0.94 7.28 13.59
N ARG A 6 -1.52 6.57 12.64
CA ARG A 6 -0.81 6.12 11.43
C ARG A 6 -1.57 6.60 10.20
N ILE A 7 -0.80 6.98 9.20
CA ILE A 7 -1.29 7.32 7.86
C ILE A 7 -0.79 6.26 6.87
N PRO A 8 -1.57 5.88 5.85
CA PRO A 8 -1.09 4.95 4.83
C PRO A 8 0.12 5.54 4.09
N ALA A 9 1.13 4.71 3.82
CA ALA A 9 2.38 5.17 3.23
C ALA A 9 2.20 5.88 1.88
N ILE A 10 1.27 5.40 1.04
CA ILE A 10 0.91 6.06 -0.24
C ILE A 10 0.34 7.46 -0.03
N VAL A 11 -0.43 7.67 1.03
CA VAL A 11 -1.04 8.96 1.35
C VAL A 11 0.05 9.93 1.83
N GLU A 12 0.93 9.48 2.73
CA GLU A 12 2.09 10.27 3.16
C GLU A 12 2.99 10.65 1.96
N LEU A 13 3.26 9.72 1.04
CA LEU A 13 4.06 9.99 -0.15
C LEU A 13 3.42 11.05 -1.05
N CYS A 14 2.10 10.98 -1.26
CA CYS A 14 1.36 12.00 -1.99
C CYS A 14 1.42 13.37 -1.27
N ILE A 15 1.30 13.39 0.05
CA ILE A 15 1.42 14.60 0.85
C ILE A 15 2.82 15.21 0.68
N GLN A 16 3.89 14.43 0.84
CA GLN A 16 5.27 14.89 0.61
C GLN A 16 5.46 15.41 -0.83
N ALA A 17 4.76 14.80 -1.79
CA ALA A 17 4.75 15.22 -3.19
C ALA A 17 3.98 16.51 -3.50
N GLY A 18 3.31 17.12 -2.51
CA GLY A 18 2.59 18.38 -2.70
C GLY A 18 1.07 18.25 -2.76
N VAL A 19 0.50 17.06 -2.60
CA VAL A 19 -0.95 16.87 -2.58
C VAL A 19 -1.50 17.29 -1.23
N ASP A 20 -2.47 18.19 -1.23
CA ASP A 20 -3.18 18.59 -0.02
C ASP A 20 -4.42 17.69 0.14
N ILE A 21 -4.47 16.96 1.26
CA ILE A 21 -5.54 16.02 1.58
C ILE A 21 -6.27 16.58 2.80
N PRO A 22 -7.53 17.02 2.67
CA PRO A 22 -8.26 17.69 3.77
C PRO A 22 -8.32 16.87 5.06
N GLU A 23 -8.36 15.54 4.96
CA GLU A 23 -8.36 14.60 6.08
C GLU A 23 -7.01 14.55 6.83
N TYR A 24 -5.92 14.99 6.18
CA TYR A 24 -4.56 15.01 6.72
C TYR A 24 -3.95 16.40 6.56
N PRO A 25 -4.44 17.40 7.32
CA PRO A 25 -3.95 18.77 7.22
C PRO A 25 -2.45 18.81 7.51
N THR A 26 -1.67 19.19 6.50
CA THR A 26 -0.21 19.14 6.59
C THR A 26 0.36 20.54 6.49
N ARG A 27 1.14 20.94 7.49
CA ARG A 27 1.90 22.18 7.43
C ARG A 27 3.13 22.00 6.54
N ARG A 28 3.15 22.71 5.41
CA ARG A 28 4.32 22.78 4.53
C ARG A 28 5.23 23.92 4.95
N ARG A 29 6.50 23.60 5.16
CA ARG A 29 7.53 24.60 5.44
C ARG A 29 7.79 25.39 4.17
N THR A 30 7.76 26.72 4.27
CA THR A 30 8.16 27.61 3.16
C THR A 30 9.64 27.96 3.17
N PHE A 31 10.30 27.74 4.30
CA PHE A 31 11.74 27.94 4.45
C PHE A 31 12.45 26.59 4.61
N PRO A 32 13.63 26.42 4.00
CA PRO A 32 14.37 25.17 4.08
C PRO A 32 14.83 24.91 5.52
N VAL A 33 14.96 23.62 5.84
CA VAL A 33 15.55 23.15 7.10
C VAL A 33 16.82 22.41 6.76
N TYR A 34 17.93 22.83 7.36
CA TYR A 34 19.22 22.17 7.16
C TYR A 34 19.60 21.35 8.37
N CYS A 35 20.11 20.14 8.15
CA CYS A 35 20.73 19.33 9.18
C CYS A 35 22.26 19.48 9.07
N VAL A 36 22.85 20.31 9.93
CA VAL A 36 24.31 20.56 9.94
C VAL A 36 24.90 19.91 11.18
N ALA A 37 25.76 18.91 10.97
CA ALA A 37 26.40 18.14 12.06
C ALA A 37 25.40 17.63 13.13
N GLY A 38 24.24 17.13 12.70
CA GLY A 38 23.19 16.61 13.58
C GLY A 38 22.32 17.69 14.26
N ARG A 39 22.60 18.98 14.05
CA ARG A 39 21.74 20.09 14.50
C ARG A 39 20.79 20.51 13.39
N ILE A 40 19.51 20.60 13.73
CA ILE A 40 18.46 21.08 12.82
C ILE A 40 18.41 22.60 12.89
N ILE A 41 18.74 23.28 11.79
CA ILE A 41 18.63 24.72 11.65
C ILE A 41 17.33 25.00 10.91
N ASP A 42 16.35 25.52 11.67
CA ASP A 42 15.02 25.85 11.18
C ASP A 42 14.93 27.37 10.88
N PHE A 43 14.88 27.71 9.60
CA PHE A 43 14.82 29.10 9.15
C PHE A 43 13.43 29.72 9.33
N GLU A 44 12.38 28.91 9.46
CA GLU A 44 11.02 29.38 9.68
C GLU A 44 10.86 29.98 11.09
N LYS A 45 11.61 29.48 12.08
CA LYS A 45 11.68 30.10 13.42
C LYS A 45 12.33 31.49 13.43
N ARG A 46 13.16 31.79 12.42
CA ARG A 46 13.82 33.11 12.29
C ARG A 46 12.92 34.15 11.63
N PHE A 47 11.92 33.71 10.86
CA PHE A 47 10.97 34.57 10.15
C PHE A 47 9.55 34.04 10.41
N PRO A 48 8.98 34.32 11.60
CA PRO A 48 7.64 33.84 11.93
C PRO A 48 6.63 34.39 10.92
N LYS A 49 5.81 33.50 10.36
CA LYS A 49 4.59 33.90 9.65
C LYS A 49 3.54 34.35 10.66
N GLU A 50 2.77 35.37 10.31
CA GLU A 50 1.48 35.64 10.97
C GLU A 50 0.62 34.38 10.80
N ILE A 51 0.41 33.67 11.90
CA ILE A 51 -0.39 32.46 11.93
C ILE A 51 -1.85 32.94 11.87
N SER A 52 -2.47 32.90 10.69
CA SER A 52 -3.93 32.91 10.62
C SER A 52 -4.38 31.60 11.24
N LEU A 53 -4.73 31.66 12.54
CA LEU A 53 -5.44 30.63 13.30
C LEU A 53 -6.85 30.45 12.71
N GLU A 54 -6.95 30.07 11.45
CA GLU A 54 -8.23 29.66 10.87
C GLU A 54 -8.30 28.14 10.95
N LYS A 55 -9.05 27.74 11.98
CA LYS A 55 -9.52 26.40 12.38
C LYS A 55 -8.54 25.64 13.27
N ASP A 56 -8.99 25.46 14.51
CA ASP A 56 -8.43 24.56 15.51
C ASP A 56 -8.13 23.22 14.84
N ILE A 57 -6.86 22.82 14.83
CA ILE A 57 -6.49 21.44 14.51
C ILE A 57 -6.98 20.64 15.71
N ASP A 58 -8.07 19.88 15.55
CA ASP A 58 -8.57 19.00 16.61
C ASP A 58 -7.41 18.13 17.14
N GLU A 59 -7.04 18.33 18.41
CA GLU A 59 -5.96 17.60 19.10
C GLU A 59 -6.32 16.13 19.37
N TYR A 60 -7.56 15.75 19.08
CA TYR A 60 -8.02 14.37 19.17
C TYR A 60 -7.65 13.65 17.87
N GLY A 61 -6.88 12.56 18.05
CA GLY A 61 -6.13 11.84 17.01
C GLY A 61 -6.81 11.65 15.65
N LEU A 62 -5.97 11.47 14.63
CA LEU A 62 -6.38 11.33 13.23
C LEU A 62 -7.64 10.45 13.16
N PRO A 63 -8.79 10.96 12.69
CA PRO A 63 -9.96 10.14 12.52
C PRO A 63 -9.73 9.28 11.28
N TYR A 64 -8.91 8.23 11.42
CA TYR A 64 -9.07 7.02 10.64
C TYR A 64 -10.33 6.33 11.15
N GLN A 65 -11.46 7.04 11.08
CA GLN A 65 -12.72 6.38 10.87
C GLN A 65 -12.54 5.74 9.50
N LYS A 66 -12.13 4.47 9.50
CA LYS A 66 -12.63 3.52 8.52
C LYS A 66 -14.12 3.81 8.55
N LYS A 67 -14.64 4.60 7.59
CA LYS A 67 -16.06 4.66 7.32
C LYS A 67 -16.39 3.19 7.16
N ARG A 68 -16.93 2.58 8.23
CA ARG A 68 -17.76 1.42 8.04
C ARG A 68 -18.74 1.97 7.04
N LEU A 69 -18.64 1.46 5.81
CA LEU A 69 -19.70 1.70 4.85
C LEU A 69 -20.97 1.45 5.67
N ASP A 70 -21.82 2.48 5.83
CA ASP A 70 -23.08 2.28 6.53
C ASP A 70 -23.69 1.02 5.94
N GLU A 71 -23.97 0.04 6.82
CA GLU A 71 -24.59 -1.24 6.45
C GLU A 71 -26.02 -1.06 5.91
N ASP A 72 -26.43 0.18 5.61
CA ASP A 72 -27.68 0.56 4.96
C ASP A 72 -27.50 0.89 3.47
N THR A 73 -26.42 0.40 2.83
CA THR A 73 -26.41 0.34 1.37
C THR A 73 -27.28 -0.83 0.96
N ASN A 74 -28.57 -0.54 0.75
CA ASN A 74 -29.49 -1.35 -0.06
C ASN A 74 -28.70 -2.11 -1.11
N SER A 75 -28.80 -3.44 -1.10
CA SER A 75 -28.24 -4.31 -2.12
C SER A 75 -28.90 -3.99 -3.47
N MET A 76 -28.44 -2.93 -4.13
CA MET A 76 -28.69 -2.76 -5.55
C MET A 76 -27.90 -3.88 -6.22
N GLU A 77 -28.62 -4.83 -6.81
CA GLU A 77 -28.02 -5.78 -7.74
C GLU A 77 -27.32 -4.97 -8.84
N MET A 78 -25.98 -4.88 -8.75
CA MET A 78 -25.17 -4.33 -9.84
C MET A 78 -25.30 -5.27 -11.03
N HIS A 79 -25.65 -4.75 -12.20
CA HIS A 79 -25.65 -5.54 -13.43
C HIS A 79 -24.22 -6.04 -13.74
N CYS A 80 -24.11 -7.20 -14.37
CA CYS A 80 -22.82 -7.82 -14.72
C CYS A 80 -21.89 -6.86 -15.48
N ASP A 81 -22.46 -6.08 -16.42
CA ASP A 81 -21.74 -5.07 -17.20
C ASP A 81 -21.15 -3.96 -16.32
N ASP A 82 -21.84 -3.59 -15.24
CA ASP A 82 -21.35 -2.59 -14.28
C ASP A 82 -20.18 -3.14 -13.46
N ILE A 83 -20.22 -4.42 -13.08
CA ILE A 83 -19.15 -5.09 -12.32
C ILE A 83 -17.89 -5.19 -13.16
N GLN A 84 -18.00 -5.66 -14.41
CA GLN A 84 -16.87 -5.73 -15.32
C GLN A 84 -16.29 -4.34 -15.59
N ALA A 85 -17.14 -3.33 -15.80
CA ALA A 85 -16.69 -1.96 -15.98
C ALA A 85 -15.95 -1.42 -14.74
N VAL A 86 -16.42 -1.72 -13.53
CA VAL A 86 -15.71 -1.40 -12.28
C VAL A 86 -14.36 -2.10 -12.21
N ALA A 87 -14.30 -3.39 -12.56
CA ALA A 87 -13.07 -4.17 -12.54
C ALA A 87 -12.01 -3.63 -13.50
N VAL A 88 -12.40 -3.29 -14.73
CA VAL A 88 -11.51 -2.68 -15.72
C VAL A 88 -10.98 -1.33 -15.23
N ARG A 89 -11.86 -0.48 -14.66
CA ARG A 89 -11.44 0.80 -14.06
C ARG A 89 -10.51 0.58 -12.87
N GLY A 90 -10.79 -0.41 -12.03
CA GLY A 90 -10.00 -0.81 -10.88
C GLY A 90 -8.60 -1.25 -11.27
N MET A 91 -8.48 -2.13 -12.25
CA MET A 91 -7.21 -2.59 -12.81
C MET A 91 -6.36 -1.42 -13.33
N LYS A 92 -6.99 -0.49 -14.08
CA LYS A 92 -6.33 0.73 -14.59
C LYS A 92 -5.88 1.66 -13.46
N ALA A 93 -6.71 1.84 -12.43
CA ALA A 93 -6.40 2.67 -11.27
C ALA A 93 -5.25 2.07 -10.45
N TRP A 94 -5.27 0.76 -10.21
CA TRP A 94 -4.20 0.02 -9.54
C TRP A 94 -2.86 0.19 -10.26
N LYS A 95 -2.83 -0.06 -11.58
CA LYS A 95 -1.63 0.15 -12.39
C LYS A 95 -1.11 1.58 -12.29
N LYS A 96 -2.01 2.56 -12.43
CA LYS A 96 -1.68 3.99 -12.36
C LYS A 96 -1.11 4.36 -10.99
N MET A 97 -1.68 3.84 -9.91
CA MET A 97 -1.22 4.04 -8.55
C MET A 97 0.20 3.49 -8.36
N CYS A 98 0.45 2.21 -8.72
CA CYS A 98 1.77 1.61 -8.57
C CYS A 98 2.82 2.36 -9.41
N THR A 99 2.50 2.69 -10.67
CA THR A 99 3.41 3.43 -11.56
C THR A 99 3.70 4.84 -11.03
N GLY A 100 2.67 5.53 -10.52
CA GLY A 100 2.81 6.86 -9.91
C GLY A 100 3.64 6.83 -8.63
N ALA A 101 3.40 5.84 -7.78
CA ALA A 101 4.17 5.61 -6.56
C ALA A 101 5.66 5.37 -6.89
N SER A 102 5.96 4.49 -7.84
CA SER A 102 7.35 4.24 -8.27
C SER A 102 8.04 5.52 -8.73
N LYS A 103 7.37 6.36 -9.53
CA LYS A 103 7.93 7.66 -9.97
C LYS A 103 8.16 8.63 -8.82
N LEU A 104 7.23 8.70 -7.86
CA LEU A 104 7.41 9.54 -6.69
C LEU A 104 8.58 9.05 -5.82
N MET A 105 8.77 7.74 -5.71
CA MET A 105 9.89 7.15 -4.96
C MET A 105 11.27 7.48 -5.57
N GLU A 106 11.35 7.81 -6.86
CA GLU A 106 12.59 8.31 -7.49
C GLU A 106 13.01 9.70 -6.96
N THR A 107 12.04 10.50 -6.51
CA THR A 107 12.27 11.87 -6.00
C THR A 107 12.26 11.93 -4.49
N TYR A 108 11.33 11.22 -3.86
CA TYR A 108 11.12 11.20 -2.42
C TYR A 108 11.61 9.87 -1.87
N ALA A 109 12.65 9.93 -1.05
CA ALA A 109 13.18 8.74 -0.40
C ALA A 109 12.10 8.07 0.46
N VAL A 110 12.03 6.75 0.36
CA VAL A 110 11.16 5.90 1.18
C VAL A 110 12.02 4.82 1.81
N GLN A 111 11.81 4.59 3.10
CA GLN A 111 12.53 3.61 3.90
C GLN A 111 11.55 2.53 4.36
N THR A 112 12.01 1.29 4.38
CA THR A 112 11.27 0.16 4.94
C THR A 112 12.11 -0.52 6.02
N CYS A 113 11.47 -1.15 6.99
CA CYS A 113 12.16 -1.97 7.96
C CYS A 113 12.37 -3.38 7.40
N GLY A 114 13.61 -3.87 7.39
CA GLY A 114 13.91 -5.23 6.90
C GLY A 114 13.32 -6.39 7.71
N TYR A 115 12.58 -6.11 8.79
CA TYR A 115 12.06 -7.14 9.70
C TYR A 115 10.56 -7.02 10.00
N CYS A 116 9.95 -5.84 9.85
CA CYS A 116 8.52 -5.64 10.06
C CYS A 116 7.96 -4.79 8.90
N PRO A 117 6.63 -4.79 8.68
CA PRO A 117 6.02 -4.06 7.56
C PRO A 117 5.96 -2.54 7.77
N GLU A 118 6.86 -1.97 8.57
CA GLU A 118 6.90 -0.53 8.83
C GLU A 118 7.57 0.19 7.67
N VAL A 119 6.92 1.24 7.19
CA VAL A 119 7.40 2.07 6.08
C VAL A 119 7.44 3.52 6.55
N GLN A 120 8.53 4.21 6.25
CA GLN A 120 8.72 5.62 6.53
C GLN A 120 8.98 6.35 5.22
N VAL A 121 8.14 7.32 4.89
CA VAL A 121 8.46 8.27 3.81
C VAL A 121 9.40 9.34 4.38
N GLY A 122 10.49 9.61 3.67
CA GLY A 122 11.52 10.55 4.04
C GLY A 122 12.94 9.97 3.91
N PRO A 123 13.97 10.84 3.93
CA PRO A 123 15.36 10.46 3.70
C PRO A 123 15.97 9.62 4.84
N LYS A 124 15.36 9.61 6.02
CA LYS A 124 15.84 8.85 7.18
C LYS A 124 14.66 8.22 7.89
N GLY A 125 14.83 6.95 8.25
CA GLY A 125 13.91 6.26 9.12
C GLY A 125 13.82 6.89 10.51
N HIS A 126 12.68 6.71 11.18
CA HIS A 126 12.46 7.24 12.52
C HIS A 126 13.27 6.49 13.59
N ARG A 127 13.45 7.11 14.75
CA ARG A 127 14.16 6.51 15.92
C ARG A 127 13.23 5.89 16.96
N VAL A 128 11.93 5.90 16.75
CA VAL A 128 10.94 5.28 17.65
C VAL A 128 11.23 3.78 17.79
N ARG A 129 11.30 3.31 19.04
CA ARG A 129 11.62 1.92 19.42
C ARG A 129 10.37 1.05 19.50
N ASN A 130 9.66 0.92 18.39
CA ASN A 130 8.39 0.19 18.31
C ASN A 130 8.42 -0.97 17.30
N CYS A 131 9.60 -1.39 16.84
CA CYS A 131 9.73 -2.60 16.03
C CYS A 131 9.36 -3.83 16.89
N GLN A 132 8.42 -4.64 16.40
CA GLN A 132 7.94 -5.86 17.08
C GLN A 132 8.30 -7.14 16.32
N ALA A 133 9.20 -7.03 15.34
CA ALA A 133 9.66 -8.18 14.59
C ALA A 133 10.40 -9.19 15.47
N TYR A 134 10.62 -10.39 14.94
CA TYR A 134 11.45 -11.40 15.56
C TYR A 134 12.81 -10.82 16.00
N LYS A 135 13.24 -11.17 17.22
CA LYS A 135 14.47 -10.67 17.86
C LYS A 135 14.58 -9.15 18.01
N HIS A 136 13.47 -8.40 18.05
CA HIS A 136 13.51 -6.95 18.27
C HIS A 136 14.17 -6.54 19.61
N GLN A 137 14.10 -7.38 20.65
CA GLN A 137 14.76 -7.14 21.95
C GLN A 137 16.28 -6.98 21.82
N MET A 138 16.91 -7.75 20.92
CA MET A 138 18.35 -7.65 20.63
C MET A 138 18.72 -6.35 19.91
N ARG A 139 17.73 -5.65 19.35
CA ARG A 139 17.86 -4.35 18.68
C ARG A 139 17.22 -3.23 19.49
N ASP A 140 16.84 -3.49 20.74
CA ASP A 140 16.20 -2.50 21.62
C ASP A 140 14.95 -1.86 20.97
N GLY A 141 14.17 -2.68 20.26
CA GLY A 141 12.96 -2.25 19.54
C GLY A 141 13.22 -1.35 18.33
N GLN A 142 14.46 -1.17 17.89
CA GLN A 142 14.81 -0.31 16.75
C GLN A 142 14.54 -1.01 15.41
N HIS A 143 14.15 -0.20 14.44
CA HIS A 143 13.99 -0.62 13.05
C HIS A 143 15.35 -0.70 12.34
N ALA A 144 15.46 -1.66 11.42
CA ALA A 144 16.60 -1.74 10.52
C ALA A 144 16.16 -1.16 9.17
N TRP A 145 16.39 0.13 9.00
CA TRP A 145 15.96 0.87 7.83
C TRP A 145 16.83 0.54 6.62
N GLN A 146 16.16 0.31 5.50
CA GLN A 146 16.75 0.17 4.18
C GLN A 146 15.89 0.93 3.16
N GLU A 147 16.46 1.21 2.00
CA GLU A 147 15.71 1.81 0.89
C GLU A 147 14.57 0.88 0.45
N ALA A 148 13.37 1.44 0.32
CA ALA A 148 12.18 0.68 -0.03
C ALA A 148 12.09 0.50 -1.55
N THR A 149 11.70 -0.69 -1.98
CA THR A 149 11.23 -0.94 -3.35
C THR A 149 9.71 -0.73 -3.43
N ILE A 150 9.17 -0.70 -4.66
CA ILE A 150 7.71 -0.61 -4.84
C ILE A 150 6.96 -1.76 -4.15
N ASN A 151 7.57 -2.95 -4.04
CA ASN A 151 6.97 -4.10 -3.38
C ASN A 151 7.07 -4.01 -1.85
N ASP A 152 7.96 -3.21 -1.29
CA ASP A 152 7.96 -2.92 0.15
C ASP A 152 6.92 -1.84 0.48
N PHE A 153 6.69 -0.92 -0.45
CA PHE A 153 5.76 0.20 -0.30
C PHE A 153 4.30 -0.19 -0.55
N VAL A 154 4.07 -1.02 -1.57
CA VAL A 154 2.77 -1.59 -1.93
C VAL A 154 2.94 -3.12 -1.99
N PRO A 155 2.96 -3.80 -0.83
CA PRO A 155 3.23 -5.22 -0.77
C PRO A 155 2.17 -6.04 -1.52
N PRO A 156 2.55 -6.79 -2.57
CA PRO A 156 1.62 -7.67 -3.26
C PRO A 156 1.33 -8.89 -2.39
N VAL A 157 0.04 -9.15 -2.15
CA VAL A 157 -0.43 -10.42 -1.58
C VAL A 157 -0.74 -11.34 -2.74
N TYR A 158 0.03 -12.41 -2.94
CA TYR A 158 -0.22 -13.35 -4.02
C TYR A 158 -1.26 -14.41 -3.62
N VAL A 159 -2.17 -14.72 -4.53
CA VAL A 159 -3.21 -15.75 -4.40
C VAL A 159 -3.18 -16.65 -5.63
N TYR A 160 -3.75 -17.85 -5.53
CA TYR A 160 -3.87 -18.76 -6.66
C TYR A 160 -4.78 -18.17 -7.73
N HIS A 161 -4.35 -18.27 -8.99
CA HIS A 161 -5.16 -17.96 -10.15
C HIS A 161 -5.82 -19.24 -10.65
N VAL A 162 -7.15 -19.31 -10.59
CA VAL A 162 -7.93 -20.47 -11.02
C VAL A 162 -9.01 -20.00 -12.00
N GLN A 163 -9.05 -20.62 -13.18
CA GLN A 163 -10.04 -20.32 -14.21
C GLN A 163 -11.18 -21.35 -14.15
N ASP A 164 -12.42 -20.87 -14.09
CA ASP A 164 -13.66 -21.61 -14.31
C ASP A 164 -13.92 -22.88 -13.46
N GLN A 165 -13.05 -23.19 -12.49
CA GLN A 165 -13.13 -24.39 -11.64
C GLN A 165 -12.89 -24.04 -10.16
N PRO A 166 -13.42 -24.84 -9.22
CA PRO A 166 -13.12 -24.66 -7.80
C PRO A 166 -11.64 -24.94 -7.52
N LEU A 167 -11.09 -24.22 -6.54
CA LEU A 167 -9.71 -24.45 -6.08
C LEU A 167 -9.63 -25.81 -5.36
N VAL A 168 -8.83 -26.73 -5.90
CA VAL A 168 -8.57 -28.06 -5.31
C VAL A 168 -7.13 -28.11 -4.79
N ASN A 169 -6.93 -28.51 -3.53
CA ASN A 169 -5.61 -28.41 -2.87
C ASN A 169 -4.57 -29.39 -3.47
N GLU A 170 -5.04 -30.54 -3.96
CA GLU A 170 -4.28 -31.56 -4.66
C GLU A 170 -3.66 -31.00 -5.96
N LEU A 171 -4.36 -30.06 -6.61
CA LEU A 171 -3.96 -29.44 -7.87
C LEU A 171 -3.17 -28.13 -7.70
N LYS A 172 -2.84 -27.72 -6.47
CA LYS A 172 -2.14 -26.45 -6.19
C LYS A 172 -0.85 -26.23 -7.00
N ARG A 173 -0.20 -27.32 -7.41
CA ARG A 173 1.04 -27.31 -8.19
C ARG A 173 0.84 -26.92 -9.66
N TYR A 174 -0.38 -27.02 -10.18
CA TYR A 174 -0.74 -26.65 -11.54
C TYR A 174 -1.18 -25.19 -11.64
N TYR A 175 -1.77 -24.66 -10.57
CA TYR A 175 -2.23 -23.27 -10.56
C TYR A 175 -1.07 -22.26 -10.60
N GLY A 176 -1.31 -21.17 -11.32
CA GLY A 176 -0.50 -19.96 -11.22
C GLY A 176 -0.88 -19.12 -10.01
N MET A 177 -0.24 -17.95 -9.91
CA MET A 177 -0.51 -16.96 -8.89
C MET A 177 -0.59 -15.55 -9.48
N LEU A 178 -1.43 -14.73 -8.85
CA LEU A 178 -1.58 -13.31 -9.15
C LEU A 178 -1.64 -12.49 -7.85
N PRO A 179 -1.25 -11.21 -7.87
CA PRO A 179 -1.57 -10.32 -6.76
C PRO A 179 -3.09 -10.29 -6.53
N ALA A 180 -3.54 -10.32 -5.29
CA ALA A 180 -4.95 -10.47 -4.91
C ALA A 180 -5.85 -9.41 -5.55
N VAL A 181 -5.36 -8.17 -5.65
CA VAL A 181 -6.09 -7.07 -6.31
C VAL A 181 -6.24 -7.33 -7.82
N VAL A 182 -5.22 -7.90 -8.46
CA VAL A 182 -5.25 -8.24 -9.89
C VAL A 182 -6.15 -9.44 -10.14
N GLU A 183 -6.08 -10.47 -9.30
CA GLU A 183 -6.96 -11.64 -9.36
C GLU A 183 -8.42 -11.24 -9.21
N LEU A 184 -8.73 -10.39 -8.22
CA LEU A 184 -10.09 -9.90 -7.98
C LEU A 184 -10.71 -9.23 -9.22
N PHE A 185 -9.95 -8.38 -9.91
CA PHE A 185 -10.42 -7.75 -11.15
C PHE A 185 -10.42 -8.72 -12.34
N SER A 186 -9.47 -9.66 -12.41
CA SER A 186 -9.43 -10.69 -13.45
C SER A 186 -10.67 -11.58 -13.42
N GLN A 187 -11.07 -12.05 -12.24
CA GLN A 187 -12.25 -12.90 -12.04
C GLN A 187 -13.56 -12.23 -12.47
N THR A 188 -13.57 -10.90 -12.54
CA THR A 188 -14.70 -10.09 -12.99
C THR A 188 -14.57 -9.64 -14.45
N GLY A 189 -13.67 -10.27 -15.22
CA GLY A 189 -13.53 -10.06 -16.66
C GLY A 189 -12.64 -8.88 -17.06
N ALA A 190 -11.83 -8.33 -16.15
CA ALA A 190 -10.83 -7.35 -16.51
C ALA A 190 -9.58 -8.01 -17.14
N PRO A 191 -9.04 -7.47 -18.24
CA PRO A 191 -7.88 -8.07 -18.89
C PRO A 191 -6.63 -7.91 -18.04
N VAL A 192 -5.92 -9.03 -17.84
CA VAL A 192 -4.63 -9.05 -17.12
C VAL A 192 -3.49 -8.69 -18.08
N GLU A 193 -2.52 -7.92 -17.57
CA GLU A 193 -1.36 -7.51 -18.35
C GLU A 193 -0.37 -8.65 -18.61
N LYS A 194 0.33 -8.59 -19.74
CA LYS A 194 1.28 -9.63 -20.18
C LYS A 194 2.45 -9.85 -19.23
N ASN A 195 2.81 -8.86 -18.42
CA ASN A 195 3.86 -8.99 -17.42
C ASN A 195 3.51 -10.04 -16.35
N TYR A 196 2.24 -10.36 -16.13
CA TYR A 196 1.83 -11.41 -15.20
C TYR A 196 1.72 -12.80 -15.83
N ALA A 197 1.91 -12.94 -17.15
CA ALA A 197 1.74 -14.22 -17.84
C ALA A 197 2.60 -15.35 -17.23
N HIS A 198 3.83 -15.02 -16.82
CA HIS A 198 4.76 -15.98 -16.21
C HIS A 198 4.33 -16.46 -14.82
N THR A 199 3.56 -15.65 -14.06
CA THR A 199 3.04 -16.08 -12.76
C THR A 199 1.71 -16.82 -12.89
N MET A 200 0.91 -16.51 -13.92
CA MET A 200 -0.41 -17.10 -14.15
C MET A 200 -0.37 -18.57 -14.60
N ARG A 201 0.74 -19.06 -15.17
CA ARG A 201 0.88 -20.44 -15.67
C ARG A 201 -0.24 -20.86 -16.64
N VAL A 202 -0.66 -19.95 -17.52
CA VAL A 202 -1.73 -20.20 -18.51
C VAL A 202 -1.32 -21.28 -19.53
N ASP A 203 -0.02 -21.55 -19.66
CA ASP A 203 0.56 -22.62 -20.47
C ASP A 203 0.52 -24.00 -19.81
N VAL A 204 0.15 -24.08 -18.54
CA VAL A 204 0.00 -25.34 -17.79
C VAL A 204 -1.44 -25.80 -17.86
N VAL A 205 -1.67 -26.99 -18.43
CA VAL A 205 -2.99 -27.63 -18.43
C VAL A 205 -3.29 -28.13 -17.02
N VAL A 206 -4.41 -27.69 -16.46
CA VAL A 206 -4.93 -28.17 -15.17
C VAL A 206 -5.71 -29.46 -15.43
N PRO A 207 -5.42 -30.57 -14.73
CA PRO A 207 -6.19 -31.81 -14.85
C PRO A 207 -7.68 -31.61 -14.56
N GLU A 208 -8.54 -32.27 -15.31
CA GLU A 208 -9.98 -32.28 -15.04
C GLU A 208 -10.31 -33.06 -13.75
N MET A 209 -11.52 -32.87 -13.20
CA MET A 209 -11.93 -33.49 -11.93
C MET A 209 -11.84 -35.03 -11.94
N ASP A 210 -12.08 -35.67 -13.08
CA ASP A 210 -11.98 -37.12 -13.23
C ASP A 210 -10.54 -37.59 -13.44
N GLU A 211 -9.65 -36.67 -13.84
CA GLU A 211 -8.22 -36.87 -14.00
C GLU A 211 -7.44 -36.70 -12.68
N GLU A 212 -8.00 -35.99 -11.70
CA GLU A 212 -7.41 -35.74 -10.37
C GLU A 212 -6.86 -37.00 -9.69
N LYS A 213 -7.58 -38.13 -9.81
CA LYS A 213 -7.19 -39.42 -9.20
C LYS A 213 -5.90 -40.02 -9.79
N TRP A 214 -5.44 -39.51 -10.92
CA TRP A 214 -4.22 -39.96 -11.60
C TRP A 214 -3.03 -39.01 -11.40
N VAL A 215 -3.25 -37.92 -10.65
CA VAL A 215 -2.24 -36.91 -10.32
C VAL A 215 -1.38 -37.43 -9.16
N VAL A 216 -0.17 -37.94 -9.47
CA VAL A 216 0.82 -38.51 -8.52
C VAL A 216 1.56 -37.44 -7.74
#